data_AF-A0A521X7Z5-F1
#
_entry.id   AF-A0A521X7Z5-F1
#
_cell.length_a   1.000
_cell.length_b   1.000
_cell.length_c   1.000
_cell.angle_alpha   90.00
_cell.angle_beta   90.00
_cell.angle_gamma   90.00
#
_symmetry.space_group_name_H-M   'P 1'
#
loop_
_entity.id
_entity.type
_entity.pdbx_description
1 polymer ?
#
loop_
_entity_poly.entity_id
_entity_poly.type
_entity_poly.pdbx_seq_one_letter_code
_entity_poly.pdbx_strand_id
1 'polypeptide(L)'
;MPIDNRLKIMLAIIVAAIIVMVSIDPIAQDPAYHNFADQRRIFSIANFYNVLSNLPFVIIGIMGIRLVALHKAAGGLAELQAMYLTFFIGVLLTGFGSAYYHYQPDNQTLVWDRLPMTIAFMALFSAIIGEYISTRLAWKLFVPLLILGIASVVYWHLTELNGHGDLRAYALVQFLPVLLIPLILWLFDSKLNNDKYIWGLIGAYAISKLMELFDAQLYSIVGLLSGHSLKHLAAAFGTLIFYWALQKRH
;
A
#
# COMPACT_ATOMS: atom_id res chain seq x y z
N MET A 1 -2.45 -22.46 25.92
CA MET A 1 -3.61 -22.45 25.01
C MET A 1 -3.17 -23.05 23.69
N PRO A 2 -3.91 -24.00 23.09
CA PRO A 2 -3.57 -24.51 21.78
C PRO A 2 -3.58 -23.36 20.77
N ILE A 3 -2.55 -23.29 19.93
CA ILE A 3 -2.45 -22.30 18.86
C ILE A 3 -3.60 -22.57 17.88
N ASP A 4 -4.42 -21.54 17.63
CA ASP A 4 -5.52 -21.57 16.66
C ASP A 4 -5.00 -22.07 15.30
N ASN A 5 -5.65 -23.10 14.74
CA ASN A 5 -5.24 -23.69 13.46
C ASN A 5 -5.26 -22.67 12.32
N ARG A 6 -6.12 -21.65 12.38
CA ARG A 6 -6.16 -20.56 11.39
C ARG A 6 -4.86 -19.74 11.39
N LEU A 7 -4.30 -19.48 12.58
CA LEU A 7 -3.00 -18.80 12.71
C LEU A 7 -1.85 -19.66 12.18
N LYS A 8 -1.93 -20.99 12.33
CA LYS A 8 -0.94 -21.90 11.74
C LYS A 8 -0.98 -21.86 10.21
N ILE A 9 -2.16 -21.80 9.60
CA ILE A 9 -2.32 -21.65 8.14
C ILE A 9 -1.65 -20.35 7.66
N MET A 10 -1.94 -19.22 8.33
CA MET A 10 -1.31 -17.94 7.99
C MET A 10 0.22 -18.01 8.10
N LEU A 11 0.74 -18.58 9.19
CA LEU A 11 2.18 -18.74 9.40
C LEU A 11 2.81 -19.62 8.32
N ALA A 12 2.16 -20.72 7.94
CA ALA A 12 2.64 -21.60 6.87
C ALA A 12 2.75 -20.86 5.54
N ILE A 13 1.77 -20.02 5.19
CA ILE A 13 1.80 -19.20 3.97
C ILE A 13 2.92 -18.16 4.02
N ILE A 14 3.10 -17.49 5.17
CA ILE A 14 4.19 -16.52 5.36
C ILE A 14 5.55 -17.20 5.17
N VAL A 15 5.77 -18.34 5.84
CA VAL A 15 7.03 -19.10 5.73
C VAL A 15 7.25 -19.60 4.32
N ALA A 16 6.22 -20.13 3.65
CA ALA A 16 6.31 -20.58 2.26
C ALA A 16 6.67 -19.41 1.32
N ALA A 17 6.04 -18.24 1.46
CA ALA A 17 6.36 -17.06 0.66
C ALA A 17 7.81 -16.60 0.86
N ILE A 18 8.30 -16.62 2.10
CA ILE A 18 9.70 -16.30 2.41
C ILE A 18 10.64 -17.33 1.77
N ILE A 19 10.36 -18.63 1.89
CA ILE A 19 11.17 -19.69 1.27
C ILE A 19 11.23 -19.49 -0.24
N VAL A 20 10.10 -19.25 -0.89
CA VAL A 20 10.03 -19.00 -2.34
C VAL A 20 10.90 -17.80 -2.72
N MET A 21 10.75 -16.67 -2.02
CA MET A 21 11.54 -15.46 -2.31
C MET A 21 13.03 -15.68 -2.10
N VAL A 22 13.44 -16.35 -1.02
CA VAL A 22 14.87 -16.62 -0.76
C VAL A 22 15.45 -17.62 -1.77
N SER A 23 14.62 -18.48 -2.37
CA SER A 23 15.04 -19.51 -3.33
C SER A 23 15.18 -19.03 -4.78
N ILE A 24 14.70 -17.83 -5.10
CA ILE A 24 14.89 -17.22 -6.43
C ILE A 24 16.03 -16.21 -6.41
N ASP A 25 16.61 -15.94 -7.58
CA ASP A 25 17.68 -14.95 -7.73
C ASP A 25 17.23 -13.55 -7.28
N PRO A 26 18.15 -12.70 -6.79
CA PRO A 26 17.87 -11.30 -6.50
C PRO A 26 17.16 -10.60 -7.66
N ILE A 27 16.12 -9.83 -7.34
CA ILE A 27 15.31 -9.13 -8.33
C ILE A 27 15.80 -7.68 -8.41
N ALA A 28 16.55 -7.35 -9.45
CA ALA A 28 16.95 -5.98 -9.73
C ALA A 28 15.76 -5.12 -10.20
N GLN A 29 15.87 -3.82 -10.00
CA GLN A 29 14.92 -2.84 -10.51
C GLN A 29 15.02 -2.77 -12.04
N ASP A 30 13.94 -3.15 -12.72
CA ASP A 30 13.84 -2.99 -14.16
C ASP A 30 13.90 -1.49 -14.54
N PRO A 31 14.85 -1.05 -15.38
CA PRO A 31 14.90 0.32 -15.88
C PRO A 31 13.64 0.75 -16.65
N ALA A 32 12.94 -0.20 -17.30
CA ALA A 32 11.70 0.08 -18.00
C ALA A 32 10.55 0.49 -17.06
N TYR A 33 10.69 0.24 -15.75
CA TYR A 33 9.72 0.67 -14.73
C TYR A 33 9.52 2.19 -14.70
N HIS A 34 10.51 2.97 -15.15
CA HIS A 34 10.42 4.43 -15.24
C HIS A 34 9.76 4.94 -16.52
N ASN A 35 9.52 4.05 -17.49
CA ASN A 35 9.06 4.41 -18.83
C ASN A 35 7.52 4.36 -18.90
N PHE A 36 6.87 5.43 -18.46
CA PHE A 36 5.40 5.54 -18.51
C PHE A 36 4.88 5.75 -19.93
N ALA A 37 3.65 5.30 -20.19
CA ALA A 37 3.00 5.51 -21.49
C ALA A 37 2.69 7.00 -21.76
N ASP A 38 2.24 7.74 -20.75
CA ASP A 38 2.03 9.19 -20.84
C ASP A 38 3.22 9.95 -20.27
N GLN A 39 3.97 10.59 -21.17
CA GLN A 39 5.13 11.43 -20.84
C GLN A 39 4.90 12.92 -21.15
N ARG A 40 3.64 13.32 -21.38
CA ARG A 40 3.32 14.70 -21.77
C ARG A 40 3.77 15.69 -20.70
N ARG A 41 4.33 16.80 -21.17
CA ARG A 41 4.68 17.96 -20.36
C ARG A 41 3.59 19.02 -20.49
N ILE A 42 2.98 19.39 -19.37
CA ILE A 42 1.94 20.44 -19.31
C ILE A 42 2.31 21.39 -18.16
N PHE A 43 2.19 22.70 -18.38
CA PHE A 43 2.61 23.74 -17.42
C PHE A 43 4.05 23.55 -16.89
N SER A 44 4.97 23.11 -17.76
CA SER A 44 6.38 22.79 -17.43
C SER A 44 6.58 21.62 -16.45
N ILE A 45 5.54 20.85 -16.16
CA ILE A 45 5.62 19.64 -15.33
C ILE A 45 5.71 18.42 -16.25
N ALA A 46 6.80 17.66 -16.15
CA ALA A 46 6.95 16.39 -16.88
C ALA A 46 5.99 15.33 -16.33
N ASN A 47 5.55 14.41 -17.20
CA ASN A 47 4.59 13.34 -16.84
C ASN A 47 3.35 13.90 -16.10
N PHE A 48 2.80 15.02 -16.59
CA PHE A 48 1.88 15.88 -15.83
C PHE A 48 0.72 15.11 -15.17
N TYR A 49 0.07 14.20 -15.90
CA TYR A 49 -1.06 13.45 -15.35
C TYR A 49 -0.64 12.39 -14.32
N ASN A 50 0.55 11.80 -14.45
CA ASN A 50 1.10 10.90 -13.42
C ASN A 50 1.45 11.67 -12.14
N VAL A 51 1.89 12.93 -12.24
CA VAL A 51 2.09 13.82 -11.08
C VAL A 51 0.75 14.24 -10.47
N LEU A 52 -0.16 14.77 -11.29
CA LEU A 52 -1.44 15.34 -10.81
C LEU A 52 -2.37 14.28 -10.20
N SER A 53 -2.37 13.07 -10.76
CA SER A 53 -3.21 11.96 -10.26
C SER A 53 -2.86 11.49 -8.84
N ASN A 54 -1.78 12.00 -8.25
CA ASN A 54 -1.43 11.78 -6.84
C ASN A 54 -2.09 12.75 -5.85
N LEU A 55 -2.66 13.86 -6.32
CA LEU A 55 -3.36 14.83 -5.47
C LEU A 55 -4.48 14.22 -4.60
N PRO A 56 -5.29 13.24 -5.08
CA PRO A 56 -6.26 12.57 -4.24
C PRO A 56 -5.67 11.90 -3.00
N PHE A 57 -4.48 11.27 -3.08
CA PHE A 57 -3.82 10.70 -1.89
C PHE A 57 -3.53 11.78 -0.84
N VAL A 58 -3.05 12.95 -1.27
CA VAL A 58 -2.77 14.07 -0.36
C VAL A 58 -4.05 14.54 0.34
N ILE A 59 -5.12 14.75 -0.43
CA ILE A 59 -6.42 15.20 0.10
C ILE A 59 -6.96 14.17 1.10
N ILE A 60 -7.01 12.89 0.72
CA ILE A 60 -7.56 11.82 1.55
C ILE A 60 -6.68 11.58 2.79
N GLY A 61 -5.36 11.66 2.66
CA GLY A 61 -4.41 11.59 3.77
C GLY A 61 -4.69 12.68 4.81
N ILE A 62 -4.86 13.94 4.38
CA ILE A 62 -5.23 15.05 5.28
C ILE A 62 -6.60 14.80 5.93
N MET A 63 -7.59 14.39 5.15
CA MET A 63 -8.94 14.09 5.66
C MET A 63 -8.91 13.00 6.74
N GLY A 64 -8.19 11.90 6.50
CA GLY A 64 -8.07 10.78 7.42
C GLY A 64 -7.25 11.10 8.68
N ILE A 65 -6.13 11.83 8.54
CA ILE A 65 -5.37 12.35 9.69
C ILE A 65 -6.28 13.20 10.57
N ARG A 66 -7.04 14.14 9.99
CA ARG A 66 -7.99 14.98 10.76
C ARG A 66 -9.10 14.16 11.41
N LEU A 67 -9.64 13.15 10.71
CA LEU A 67 -10.68 12.28 11.24
C LEU A 67 -10.19 11.55 12.51
N VAL A 68 -9.00 10.95 12.44
CA VAL A 68 -8.45 10.15 13.53
C VAL A 68 -7.92 11.03 14.66
N ALA A 69 -7.09 12.04 14.36
CA ALA A 69 -6.47 12.90 15.37
C ALA A 69 -7.49 13.72 16.16
N LEU A 70 -8.59 14.15 15.52
CA LEU A 70 -9.68 14.86 16.20
C LEU A 70 -10.69 13.91 16.86
N HIS A 71 -10.44 12.59 16.88
CA HIS A 71 -11.32 11.59 17.46
C HIS A 71 -12.75 11.64 16.90
N LYS A 72 -12.88 11.97 15.60
CA LYS A 72 -14.16 12.12 14.89
C LYS A 72 -14.58 10.85 14.14
N ALA A 73 -13.75 9.81 14.14
CA ALA A 73 -14.10 8.51 13.63
C ALA A 73 -15.21 7.90 14.52
N ALA A 74 -16.39 7.66 13.93
CA ALA A 74 -17.49 7.02 14.64
C ALA A 74 -17.35 5.48 14.64
N GLY A 75 -16.57 4.94 13.70
CA GLY A 75 -16.24 3.53 13.58
C GLY A 75 -14.75 3.24 13.81
N GLY A 76 -14.37 1.99 13.58
CA GLY A 76 -13.04 1.48 13.92
C GLY A 76 -12.89 1.23 15.43
N LEU A 77 -11.85 0.50 15.79
CA LEU A 77 -11.48 0.26 17.20
C LEU A 77 -10.60 1.39 17.75
N ALA A 78 -10.98 1.97 18.89
CA ALA A 78 -10.25 3.06 19.54
C ALA A 78 -8.80 2.67 19.88
N GLU A 79 -8.55 1.42 20.23
CA GLU A 79 -7.22 0.89 20.57
C GLU A 79 -6.26 0.85 19.38
N LEU A 80 -6.77 1.00 18.14
CA LEU A 80 -5.98 0.93 16.91
C LEU A 80 -5.78 2.31 16.25
N GLN A 81 -6.17 3.40 16.92
CA GLN A 81 -6.04 4.77 16.38
C GLN A 81 -4.64 5.10 15.86
N ALA A 82 -3.59 4.66 16.54
CA ALA A 82 -2.22 4.87 16.08
C ALA A 82 -1.98 4.24 14.70
N MET A 83 -2.51 3.05 14.45
CA MET A 83 -2.35 2.34 13.17
C MET A 83 -3.15 3.04 12.07
N TYR A 84 -4.37 3.50 12.34
CA TYR A 84 -5.16 4.28 11.38
C TYR A 84 -4.50 5.62 11.05
N LEU A 85 -3.98 6.31 12.07
CA LEU A 85 -3.27 7.58 11.89
C LEU A 85 -2.00 7.37 11.05
N THR A 86 -1.19 6.36 11.37
CA THR A 86 0.01 6.02 10.60
C THR A 86 -0.33 5.62 9.16
N PHE A 87 -1.45 4.92 8.93
CA PHE A 87 -1.93 4.63 7.58
C PHE A 87 -2.17 5.92 6.79
N PHE A 88 -2.94 6.88 7.32
CA PHE A 88 -3.22 8.13 6.60
C PHE A 88 -2.01 9.05 6.47
N ILE A 89 -1.07 9.02 7.41
CA ILE A 89 0.25 9.67 7.25
C ILE A 89 1.00 9.04 6.09
N GLY A 90 1.06 7.70 6.03
CA GLY A 90 1.67 6.99 4.90
C GLY A 90 1.00 7.33 3.57
N VAL A 91 -0.32 7.42 3.52
CA VAL A 91 -1.08 7.83 2.33
C VAL A 91 -0.75 9.27 1.91
N LEU A 92 -0.73 10.21 2.86
CA LEU A 92 -0.36 11.60 2.60
C LEU A 92 1.04 11.70 2.00
N LEU A 93 2.01 11.04 2.63
CA LEU A 93 3.40 11.02 2.19
C LEU A 93 3.58 10.28 0.86
N THR A 94 2.78 9.24 0.59
CA THR A 94 2.75 8.57 -0.72
C THR A 94 2.35 9.54 -1.81
N GLY A 95 1.33 10.38 -1.58
CA GLY A 95 0.94 11.41 -2.56
C GLY A 95 2.09 12.34 -2.94
N PHE A 96 2.87 12.81 -1.97
CA PHE A 96 4.03 13.67 -2.24
C PHE A 96 5.21 12.91 -2.86
N GLY A 97 5.55 11.75 -2.31
CA GLY A 97 6.65 10.93 -2.77
C GLY A 97 6.45 10.42 -4.20
N SER A 98 5.24 9.96 -4.50
CA SER A 98 4.84 9.51 -5.83
C SER A 98 4.82 10.65 -6.83
N ALA A 99 4.29 11.83 -6.45
CA ALA A 99 4.34 13.02 -7.30
C ALA A 99 5.78 13.44 -7.62
N TYR A 100 6.69 13.39 -6.64
CA TYR A 100 8.11 13.67 -6.85
C TYR A 100 8.78 12.66 -7.78
N TYR A 101 8.54 11.37 -7.56
CA TYR A 101 9.00 10.29 -8.43
C TYR A 101 8.52 10.48 -9.88
N HIS A 102 7.23 10.75 -10.08
CA HIS A 102 6.70 10.92 -11.43
C HIS A 102 7.16 12.20 -12.12
N TYR A 103 7.48 13.25 -11.37
CA TYR A 103 8.06 14.45 -11.95
C TYR A 103 9.49 14.20 -12.48
N GLN A 104 10.28 13.40 -11.77
CA GLN A 104 11.65 13.05 -12.16
C GLN A 104 11.90 11.54 -11.96
N PRO A 105 11.49 10.68 -12.90
CA PRO A 105 11.50 9.24 -12.68
C PRO A 105 12.91 8.64 -12.71
N ASP A 106 13.38 8.15 -11.57
CA ASP A 106 14.60 7.34 -11.43
C ASP A 106 14.57 6.52 -10.12
N ASN A 107 15.59 5.71 -9.89
CA ASN A 107 15.68 4.88 -8.67
C ASN A 107 15.82 5.68 -7.38
N GLN A 108 16.41 6.88 -7.42
CA GLN A 108 16.60 7.72 -6.23
C GLN A 108 15.28 8.35 -5.82
N THR A 109 14.50 8.86 -6.79
CA THR A 109 13.18 9.43 -6.52
C THR A 109 12.15 8.35 -6.21
N LEU A 110 12.28 7.14 -6.75
CA LEU A 110 11.42 5.99 -6.46
C LEU A 110 11.47 5.54 -4.98
N VAL A 111 12.58 5.79 -4.27
CA VAL A 111 12.65 5.56 -2.82
C VAL A 111 11.54 6.33 -2.10
N TRP A 112 11.31 7.58 -2.50
CA TRP A 112 10.33 8.46 -1.85
C TRP A 112 8.89 8.06 -2.16
N ASP A 113 8.64 7.36 -3.27
CA ASP A 113 7.35 6.73 -3.54
C ASP A 113 7.15 5.47 -2.69
N ARG A 114 8.15 4.58 -2.67
CA ARG A 114 8.06 3.28 -2.00
C ARG A 114 8.03 3.36 -0.48
N LEU A 115 8.86 4.19 0.11
CA LEU A 115 9.01 4.30 1.56
C LEU A 115 7.68 4.63 2.28
N PRO A 116 6.93 5.69 1.91
CA PRO A 116 5.64 5.97 2.53
C PRO A 116 4.56 4.94 2.19
N MET A 117 4.63 4.31 1.00
CA MET A 117 3.72 3.20 0.66
C MET A 117 3.88 2.02 1.63
N THR A 118 5.11 1.62 1.98
CA THR A 118 5.32 0.53 2.94
C THR A 118 4.81 0.87 4.33
N ILE A 119 4.96 2.14 4.77
CA ILE A 119 4.37 2.61 6.03
C ILE A 119 2.85 2.46 6.00
N ALA A 120 2.19 2.87 4.92
CA ALA A 120 0.75 2.73 4.76
C ALA A 120 0.32 1.25 4.77
N PHE A 121 0.97 0.39 3.99
CA PHE A 121 0.62 -1.04 3.91
C PHE A 121 0.80 -1.76 5.25
N MET A 122 1.92 -1.52 5.95
CA MET A 122 2.20 -2.19 7.23
C MET A 122 1.27 -1.69 8.35
N ALA A 123 0.90 -0.41 8.34
CA ALA A 123 -0.07 0.14 9.27
C ALA A 123 -1.48 -0.41 9.01
N LEU A 124 -1.93 -0.46 7.75
CA LEU A 124 -3.21 -1.06 7.38
C LEU A 124 -3.24 -2.55 7.76
N PHE A 125 -2.18 -3.30 7.43
CA PHE A 125 -2.13 -4.72 7.75
C PHE A 125 -2.19 -4.97 9.27
N SER A 126 -1.48 -4.15 10.06
CA SER A 126 -1.55 -4.20 11.52
C SER A 126 -2.96 -3.89 12.04
N ALA A 127 -3.63 -2.89 11.46
CA ALA A 127 -5.02 -2.55 11.80
C ALA A 127 -5.97 -3.73 11.50
N ILE A 128 -5.87 -4.36 10.33
CA ILE A 128 -6.68 -5.54 9.97
C ILE A 128 -6.43 -6.71 10.94
N ILE A 129 -5.18 -6.97 11.32
CA ILE A 129 -4.88 -7.97 12.37
C ILE A 129 -5.58 -7.60 13.68
N GLY A 130 -5.62 -6.31 14.03
CA GLY A 130 -6.26 -5.84 15.27
C GLY A 130 -7.78 -5.99 15.27
N GLU A 131 -8.41 -5.68 14.14
CA GLU A 131 -9.86 -5.75 13.93
C GLU A 131 -10.40 -7.17 13.86
N TYR A 132 -9.66 -8.10 13.25
CA TYR A 132 -10.14 -9.47 12.99
C TYR A 132 -9.54 -10.53 13.92
N ILE A 133 -8.32 -10.33 14.43
CA ILE A 133 -7.61 -11.35 15.21
C ILE A 133 -7.46 -10.90 16.66
N SER A 134 -6.68 -9.84 16.90
CA SER A 134 -6.40 -9.35 18.25
C SER A 134 -5.70 -8.00 18.24
N THR A 135 -6.25 -7.03 18.97
CA THR A 135 -5.62 -5.72 19.20
C THR A 135 -4.26 -5.87 19.88
N ARG A 136 -4.10 -6.83 20.80
CA ARG A 136 -2.82 -7.13 21.46
C ARG A 136 -1.78 -7.64 20.47
N LEU A 137 -2.17 -8.52 19.53
CA LEU A 137 -1.26 -9.03 18.52
C LEU A 137 -0.86 -7.92 17.54
N ALA A 138 -1.82 -7.10 17.10
CA ALA A 138 -1.56 -5.95 16.25
C ALA A 138 -0.50 -5.01 16.84
N TRP A 139 -0.62 -4.66 18.12
CA TRP A 139 0.37 -3.82 18.81
C TRP A 139 1.76 -4.47 18.91
N LYS A 140 1.82 -5.79 19.13
CA LYS A 140 3.10 -6.53 19.12
C LYS A 140 3.77 -6.50 17.75
N LEU A 141 2.98 -6.51 16.67
CA LEU A 141 3.49 -6.57 15.30
C LEU A 141 3.69 -5.20 14.66
N PHE A 142 3.01 -4.16 15.12
CA PHE A 142 2.95 -2.86 14.45
C PHE A 142 4.33 -2.23 14.22
N VAL A 143 5.13 -2.06 15.28
CA VAL A 143 6.48 -1.49 15.15
C VAL A 143 7.41 -2.41 14.35
N PRO A 144 7.47 -3.74 14.61
CA PRO A 144 8.25 -4.65 13.76
C PRO A 144 7.89 -4.60 12.27
N LEU A 145 6.59 -4.54 11.94
CA LEU A 145 6.14 -4.47 10.55
C LEU A 145 6.52 -3.14 9.90
N LEU A 146 6.42 -2.01 10.60
CA LEU A 146 6.89 -0.71 10.08
C LEU A 146 8.40 -0.73 9.81
N ILE A 147 9.19 -1.28 10.74
CA ILE A 147 10.64 -1.42 10.56
C ILE A 147 10.93 -2.32 9.36
N LEU A 148 10.24 -3.45 9.22
CA LEU A 148 10.39 -4.35 8.07
C LEU A 148 10.06 -3.65 6.75
N GLY A 149 8.98 -2.86 6.72
CA GLY A 149 8.59 -2.08 5.55
C GLY A 149 9.65 -1.06 5.15
N ILE A 150 10.17 -0.28 6.09
CA ILE A 150 11.23 0.72 5.86
C ILE A 150 12.53 0.03 5.44
N ALA A 151 12.95 -1.00 6.18
CA ALA A 151 14.17 -1.73 5.93
C ALA A 151 14.17 -2.40 4.55
N SER A 152 13.01 -2.88 4.08
CA SER A 152 12.90 -3.48 2.75
C SER A 152 13.24 -2.50 1.61
N VAL A 153 12.84 -1.23 1.73
CA VAL A 153 13.13 -0.19 0.74
C VAL A 153 14.59 0.27 0.85
N VAL A 154 15.10 0.44 2.06
CA VAL A 154 16.51 0.80 2.30
C VAL A 154 17.44 -0.30 1.77
N TYR A 155 17.12 -1.57 2.04
CA TYR A 155 17.86 -2.72 1.54
C TYR A 155 17.89 -2.76 0.02
N TRP A 156 16.72 -2.61 -0.63
CA TRP A 156 16.66 -2.51 -2.08
C TRP A 156 17.52 -1.35 -2.60
N HIS A 157 17.39 -0.15 -2.04
CA HIS A 157 18.13 1.01 -2.52
C HIS A 157 19.66 0.86 -2.38
N LEU A 158 20.13 0.34 -1.25
CA LEU A 158 21.57 0.10 -1.04
C LEU A 158 22.10 -0.98 -1.98
N THR A 159 21.33 -2.03 -2.24
CA THR A 159 21.75 -3.11 -3.15
C THR A 159 21.76 -2.64 -4.61
N GLU A 160 20.81 -1.80 -5.03
CA GLU A 160 20.81 -1.14 -6.34
C GLU A 160 22.04 -0.26 -6.55
N LEU A 161 22.38 0.57 -5.56
CA LEU A 161 23.56 1.44 -5.63
C LEU A 161 24.88 0.65 -5.76
N ASN A 162 24.89 -0.60 -5.29
CA ASN A 162 26.03 -1.50 -5.41
C ASN A 162 25.97 -2.39 -6.67
N GLY A 163 25.03 -2.15 -7.59
CA GLY A 163 24.87 -2.90 -8.84
C GLY A 163 24.28 -4.31 -8.69
N HIS A 164 23.77 -4.66 -7.51
CA HIS A 164 23.20 -5.97 -7.19
C HIS A 164 21.80 -5.85 -6.60
N GLY A 165 20.95 -5.05 -7.24
CA GLY A 165 19.60 -4.72 -6.77
C GLY A 165 18.78 -5.92 -6.32
N ASP A 166 18.11 -5.79 -5.16
CA ASP A 166 17.28 -6.86 -4.63
C ASP A 166 15.94 -6.36 -4.06
N LEU A 167 14.88 -6.59 -4.82
CA LEU A 167 13.50 -6.23 -4.51
C LEU A 167 12.75 -7.30 -3.71
N ARG A 168 13.31 -8.48 -3.44
CA ARG A 168 12.55 -9.61 -2.88
C ARG A 168 11.90 -9.28 -1.54
N ALA A 169 12.64 -8.59 -0.66
CA ALA A 169 12.11 -8.13 0.63
C ALA A 169 10.96 -7.12 0.45
N TYR A 170 11.11 -6.17 -0.47
CA TYR A 170 10.06 -5.19 -0.80
C TYR A 170 8.84 -5.86 -1.42
N ALA A 171 9.04 -6.85 -2.30
CA ALA A 171 7.97 -7.63 -2.90
C ALA A 171 7.14 -8.38 -1.85
N LEU A 172 7.77 -8.97 -0.83
CA LEU A 172 7.05 -9.54 0.31
C LEU A 172 6.21 -8.48 1.04
N VAL A 173 6.80 -7.33 1.36
CA VAL A 173 6.12 -6.23 2.05
C VAL A 173 4.93 -5.70 1.22
N GLN A 174 5.06 -5.63 -0.10
CA GLN A 174 4.03 -5.11 -1.00
C GLN A 174 2.91 -6.12 -1.27
N PHE A 175 3.24 -7.38 -1.58
CA PHE A 175 2.28 -8.33 -2.12
C PHE A 175 1.77 -9.35 -1.10
N LEU A 176 2.54 -9.69 -0.07
CA LEU A 176 2.10 -10.67 0.92
C LEU A 176 0.86 -10.18 1.72
N PRO A 177 0.78 -8.91 2.19
CA PRO A 177 -0.43 -8.41 2.83
C PRO A 177 -1.66 -8.45 1.91
N VAL A 178 -1.48 -8.25 0.60
CA VAL A 178 -2.58 -8.30 -0.38
C VAL A 178 -3.19 -9.70 -0.46
N LEU A 179 -2.39 -10.74 -0.22
CA LEU A 179 -2.88 -12.12 -0.09
C LEU A 179 -3.44 -12.40 1.32
N LEU A 180 -2.75 -11.95 2.37
CA LEU A 180 -3.10 -12.28 3.74
C LEU A 180 -4.35 -11.56 4.23
N ILE A 181 -4.62 -10.32 3.80
CA ILE A 181 -5.83 -9.60 4.22
C ILE A 181 -7.11 -10.34 3.78
N PRO A 182 -7.32 -10.69 2.49
CA PRO A 182 -8.46 -11.51 2.09
C PRO A 182 -8.57 -12.84 2.86
N LEU A 183 -7.43 -13.48 3.14
CA LEU A 183 -7.41 -14.71 3.93
C LEU A 183 -7.85 -14.48 5.38
N ILE A 184 -7.43 -13.38 6.00
CA ILE A 184 -7.87 -12.99 7.35
C ILE A 184 -9.39 -12.79 7.36
N LEU A 185 -9.90 -12.04 6.38
CA LEU A 185 -11.34 -11.77 6.24
C LEU A 185 -12.16 -13.05 6.05
N TRP A 186 -11.59 -14.06 5.41
CA TRP A 186 -12.26 -15.34 5.19
C TRP A 186 -12.19 -16.27 6.41
N LEU A 187 -11.10 -16.23 7.17
CA LEU A 187 -10.87 -17.15 8.28
C LEU A 187 -11.35 -16.64 9.64
N PHE A 188 -11.42 -15.32 9.84
CA PHE A 188 -11.70 -14.70 11.13
C PHE A 188 -12.90 -13.76 11.05
N ASP A 189 -13.70 -13.74 12.10
CA ASP A 189 -14.80 -12.78 12.24
C ASP A 189 -14.25 -11.44 12.73
N SER A 190 -14.67 -10.35 12.07
CA SER A 190 -14.30 -9.02 12.50
C SER A 190 -14.99 -8.63 13.80
N LYS A 191 -14.30 -7.84 14.64
CA LYS A 191 -14.91 -7.13 15.77
C LYS A 191 -15.83 -5.98 15.33
N LEU A 192 -15.77 -5.61 14.05
CA LEU A 192 -16.53 -4.53 13.45
C LEU A 192 -17.50 -5.09 12.41
N ASN A 193 -18.57 -4.36 12.10
CA ASN A 193 -19.47 -4.71 11.01
C ASN A 193 -18.98 -4.25 9.62
N ASN A 194 -19.78 -4.55 8.58
CA ASN A 194 -19.65 -4.00 7.21
C ASN A 194 -18.31 -4.28 6.49
N ASP A 195 -17.87 -5.53 6.45
CA ASP A 195 -16.62 -5.94 5.79
C ASP A 195 -16.55 -5.62 4.29
N LYS A 196 -17.68 -5.28 3.65
CA LYS A 196 -17.74 -4.77 2.29
C LYS A 196 -16.80 -3.58 2.03
N TYR A 197 -16.49 -2.76 3.05
CA TYR A 197 -15.52 -1.68 2.88
C TYR A 197 -14.09 -2.22 2.73
N ILE A 198 -13.72 -3.25 3.48
CA ILE A 198 -12.39 -3.84 3.36
C ILE A 198 -12.27 -4.61 2.05
N TRP A 199 -13.32 -5.34 1.65
CA TRP A 199 -13.38 -5.93 0.30
C TRP A 199 -13.32 -4.88 -0.81
N GLY A 200 -14.00 -3.74 -0.64
CA GLY A 200 -13.95 -2.62 -1.58
C GLY A 200 -12.54 -2.01 -1.71
N LEU A 201 -11.81 -1.88 -0.60
CA LEU A 201 -10.41 -1.45 -0.59
C LEU A 201 -9.53 -2.42 -1.36
N ILE A 202 -9.64 -3.73 -1.09
CA ILE A 202 -8.90 -4.78 -1.81
C ILE A 202 -9.22 -4.71 -3.31
N GLY A 203 -10.50 -4.61 -3.66
CA GLY A 203 -10.95 -4.52 -5.05
C GLY A 203 -10.38 -3.28 -5.77
N ALA A 204 -10.40 -2.13 -5.11
CA ALA A 204 -9.83 -0.90 -5.66
C ALA A 204 -8.31 -1.01 -5.89
N TYR A 205 -7.58 -1.66 -4.96
CA TYR A 205 -6.15 -1.94 -5.14
C TYR A 205 -5.88 -2.92 -6.29
N ALA A 206 -6.69 -3.99 -6.41
CA ALA A 206 -6.58 -4.94 -7.52
C ALA A 206 -6.82 -4.24 -8.87
N ILE A 207 -7.85 -3.38 -8.96
CA ILE A 207 -8.12 -2.57 -10.14
C ILE A 207 -6.94 -1.64 -10.46
N SER A 208 -6.35 -1.00 -9.45
CA SER A 208 -5.14 -0.19 -9.60
C SER A 208 -3.99 -0.99 -10.24
N LYS A 209 -3.72 -2.22 -9.78
CA LYS A 209 -2.70 -3.09 -10.38
C LYS A 209 -3.02 -3.54 -11.80
N LEU A 210 -4.29 -3.78 -12.13
CA LEU A 210 -4.69 -4.05 -13.51
C LEU A 210 -4.48 -2.82 -14.41
N MET A 211 -4.81 -1.62 -13.93
CA MET A 211 -4.58 -0.38 -14.67
C MET A 211 -3.08 -0.13 -14.91
N GLU A 212 -2.23 -0.43 -13.94
CA GLU A 212 -0.77 -0.39 -14.08
C GLU A 212 -0.27 -1.35 -15.15
N LEU A 213 -0.76 -2.59 -15.16
CA LEU A 213 -0.37 -3.61 -16.13
C LEU A 213 -0.72 -3.22 -17.58
N PHE A 214 -1.86 -2.55 -17.76
CA PHE A 214 -2.35 -2.13 -19.07
C PHE A 214 -2.09 -0.64 -19.36
N ASP A 215 -1.00 -0.05 -18.83
CA ASP A 215 -0.73 1.39 -18.93
C ASP A 215 -0.86 1.93 -20.36
N ALA A 216 -0.08 1.36 -21.29
CA ALA A 216 -0.05 1.79 -22.68
C ALA A 216 -1.34 1.48 -23.45
N GLN A 217 -1.96 0.33 -23.17
CA GLN A 217 -3.21 -0.09 -23.83
C GLN A 217 -4.38 0.78 -23.41
N LEU A 218 -4.48 1.12 -22.12
CA LEU A 218 -5.50 2.06 -21.64
C LEU A 218 -5.24 3.45 -22.19
N TYR A 219 -3.98 3.88 -22.26
CA TYR A 219 -3.65 5.19 -22.81
C TYR A 219 -4.02 5.31 -24.30
N SER A 220 -3.81 4.26 -25.11
CA SER A 220 -4.17 4.28 -26.54
C SER A 220 -5.68 4.33 -26.77
N ILE A 221 -6.50 3.85 -25.83
CA ILE A 221 -7.97 3.88 -25.90
C ILE A 221 -8.54 5.19 -25.34
N VAL A 222 -8.06 5.62 -24.17
CA VAL A 222 -8.61 6.78 -23.44
C VAL A 222 -8.05 8.11 -23.95
N GLY A 223 -6.79 8.14 -24.36
CA GLY A 223 -6.07 9.32 -24.90
C GLY A 223 -5.79 10.46 -23.90
N LEU A 224 -6.62 10.61 -22.86
CA LEU A 224 -6.45 11.66 -21.85
C LEU A 224 -5.68 11.18 -20.62
N LEU A 225 -5.96 9.99 -20.09
CA LEU A 225 -5.29 9.42 -18.92
C LEU A 225 -4.70 8.07 -19.29
N SER A 226 -3.48 7.80 -18.85
CA SER A 226 -2.86 6.48 -19.00
C SER A 226 -3.31 5.53 -17.91
N GLY A 227 -3.08 4.22 -18.07
CA GLY A 227 -3.38 3.27 -17.01
C GLY A 227 -2.61 3.56 -15.71
N HIS A 228 -1.41 4.13 -15.82
CA HIS A 228 -0.61 4.57 -14.68
C HIS A 228 -1.20 5.81 -13.96
N SER A 229 -1.81 6.74 -14.68
CA SER A 229 -2.58 7.80 -14.00
C SER A 229 -3.86 7.25 -13.35
N LEU A 230 -4.54 6.31 -14.03
CA LEU A 230 -5.75 5.68 -13.52
C LEU A 230 -5.48 4.80 -12.29
N LYS A 231 -4.33 4.13 -12.20
CA LYS A 231 -3.97 3.32 -11.03
C LYS A 231 -3.86 4.18 -9.77
N HIS A 232 -3.38 5.42 -9.87
CA HIS A 232 -3.28 6.32 -8.73
C HIS A 232 -4.67 6.69 -8.23
N LEU A 233 -5.58 7.02 -9.15
CA LEU A 233 -6.97 7.33 -8.82
C LEU A 233 -7.69 6.13 -8.18
N ALA A 234 -7.50 4.93 -8.73
CA ALA A 234 -8.10 3.70 -8.18
C ALA A 234 -7.54 3.36 -6.78
N ALA A 235 -6.21 3.45 -6.58
CA ALA A 235 -5.61 3.19 -5.28
C ALA A 235 -6.01 4.26 -4.25
N ALA A 236 -6.06 5.53 -4.63
CA ALA A 236 -6.54 6.61 -3.77
C ALA A 236 -8.02 6.42 -3.42
N PHE A 237 -8.85 5.97 -4.36
CA PHE A 237 -10.22 5.59 -4.05
C PHE A 237 -10.30 4.46 -3.01
N GLY A 238 -9.39 3.48 -3.06
CA GLY A 238 -9.24 2.46 -2.01
C GLY A 238 -8.97 3.05 -0.62
N THR A 239 -8.13 4.09 -0.52
CA THR A 239 -7.87 4.75 0.76
C THR A 239 -9.06 5.60 1.24
N LEU A 240 -9.85 6.16 0.32
CA LEU A 240 -11.12 6.82 0.63
C LEU A 240 -12.18 5.82 1.14
N ILE A 241 -12.22 4.61 0.58
CA ILE A 241 -13.06 3.54 1.10
C ILE A 241 -12.68 3.22 2.54
N PHE A 242 -11.38 3.16 2.86
CA PHE A 242 -10.93 2.96 4.25
C PHE A 242 -11.34 4.13 5.17
N TYR A 243 -11.25 5.36 4.68
CA TYR A 243 -11.76 6.53 5.39
C TYR A 243 -13.25 6.38 5.74
N TRP A 244 -14.08 5.95 4.78
CA TRP A 244 -15.50 5.66 5.06
C TRP A 244 -15.69 4.47 5.98
N ALA A 245 -14.80 3.47 5.93
CA ALA A 245 -14.80 2.34 6.85
C ALA A 245 -14.70 2.82 8.30
N LEU A 246 -13.78 3.75 8.60
CA LEU A 246 -13.63 4.34 9.93
C LEU A 246 -14.79 5.25 10.35
N GLN A 247 -15.69 5.61 9.44
CA GLN A 247 -16.92 6.33 9.79
C GLN A 247 -18.12 5.41 10.02
N LYS A 248 -18.11 4.19 9.44
CA LYS A 248 -19.31 3.38 9.27
C LYS A 248 -19.19 1.93 9.73
N ARG A 249 -17.99 1.45 10.09
CA ARG A 249 -17.75 0.12 10.67
C ARG A 249 -17.69 0.22 12.19
N HIS A 250 -18.73 -0.24 12.88
CA HIS A 250 -18.84 -0.23 14.35
C HIS A 250 -18.65 -1.62 14.92
#